data_AF-A0A7K2BRJ2-F1
#
_entry.id   AF-A0A7K2BRJ2-F1
#
_cell.length_a   1.000
_cell.length_b   1.000
_cell.length_c   1.000
_cell.angle_alpha   90.00
_cell.angle_beta   90.00
_cell.angle_gamma   90.00
#
_symmetry.space_group_name_H-M   'P 1'
#
loop_
_entity.id
_entity.type
_entity.pdbx_description
1 polymer ?
#
loop_
_entity_poly.entity_id
_entity_poly.type
_entity_poly.pdbx_seq_one_letter_code
_entity_poly.pdbx_strand_id
1 'polypeptide(L)'
;MVKQCYKHIIYLAPKGDYERSVEFLRLRKDTQSALNGSDVWEELREYSKVFNPGEFTRKALLHNLRDNDYGCPISEIRDGFWSNPHKPLLPTGAAELRDAIFDAIAMGDIELVNPEGVVFPVHARNDINLAADNIRIRRATCPTCGIPSRDCEGHPSCAKCGQPPDDCTCETEDTGEVGDSTGQPDDGSSQTAGPTVQVRHWQLTLNINTAVNPDDPDADLVHLLRELSNRLEEGNIAHINQTTQITVTGEQEDADAIEDLAKEAGTAVNVLQL
;
A
#
# COMPACT_ATOMS: atom_id res chain seq x y z
N MET A 1 5.39 42.99 18.81
CA MET A 1 6.76 42.79 19.32
C MET A 1 7.15 41.31 19.44
N VAL A 2 6.31 40.40 19.97
CA VAL A 2 6.71 38.99 20.20
C VAL A 2 7.21 38.26 18.94
N LYS A 3 6.55 38.43 17.78
CA LYS A 3 6.96 37.79 16.51
C LYS A 3 8.38 38.14 16.04
N GLN A 4 8.92 39.31 16.42
CA GLN A 4 10.27 39.73 16.04
C GLN A 4 11.37 38.99 16.81
N CYS A 5 11.05 38.40 17.96
CA CYS A 5 12.01 37.66 18.78
C CYS A 5 12.22 36.21 18.29
N TYR A 6 11.27 35.66 17.53
CA TYR A 6 11.27 34.27 17.07
C TYR A 6 11.41 34.21 15.54
N LYS A 7 12.63 34.43 15.04
CA LYS A 7 12.93 34.51 13.61
C LYS A 7 13.83 33.40 13.08
N HIS A 8 14.37 32.55 13.95
CA HIS A 8 15.34 31.54 13.56
C HIS A 8 14.69 30.17 13.48
N ILE A 9 15.00 29.45 12.41
CA ILE A 9 14.64 28.05 12.18
C ILE A 9 15.96 27.28 12.10
N ILE A 10 16.06 26.21 12.86
CA ILE A 10 17.23 25.32 12.87
C ILE A 10 16.76 23.98 12.35
N TYR A 11 17.45 23.43 11.35
CA TYR A 11 17.12 22.12 10.80
C TYR A 11 18.38 21.35 10.42
N LEU A 12 18.24 20.04 10.25
CA LEU A 12 19.32 19.17 9.80
C LEU A 12 19.28 19.04 8.27
N ALA A 13 20.38 19.37 7.61
CA ALA A 13 20.56 19.16 6.18
C ALA A 13 21.52 17.98 5.94
N PRO A 14 21.34 17.23 4.84
CA PRO A 14 22.30 16.23 4.42
C PRO A 14 23.56 16.94 3.91
N LYS A 15 24.72 16.47 4.37
CA LYS A 15 26.03 16.90 3.88
C LYS A 15 26.71 15.66 3.27
N GLY A 16 26.45 15.39 2.00
CA GLY A 16 26.80 14.10 1.37
C GLY A 16 25.88 12.96 1.83
N ASP A 17 26.31 11.71 1.61
CA ASP A 17 25.41 10.55 1.72
C ASP A 17 25.05 10.14 3.15
N TYR A 18 25.92 10.45 4.13
CA TYR A 18 25.77 9.99 5.52
C TYR A 18 26.10 11.05 6.60
N GLU A 19 26.63 12.22 6.23
CA GLU A 19 26.91 13.29 7.21
C GLU A 19 25.71 14.24 7.32
N ARG A 20 25.52 14.84 8.50
CA ARG A 20 24.45 15.81 8.78
C ARG A 20 25.08 17.15 9.14
N SER A 21 24.61 18.24 8.54
CA SER A 21 24.94 19.60 8.98
C SER A 21 23.75 20.23 9.68
N VAL A 22 24.04 21.08 10.68
CA VAL A 22 23.03 21.95 11.29
C VAL A 22 23.00 23.24 10.47
N GLU A 23 21.86 23.53 9.87
CA GLU A 23 21.64 24.75 9.10
C GLU A 23 20.80 25.74 9.90
N PHE A 24 21.15 27.01 9.77
CA PHE A 24 20.48 28.12 10.43
C PHE A 24 19.81 28.98 9.39
N LEU A 25 18.49 29.10 9.52
CA LEU A 25 17.69 29.95 8.66
C LEU A 25 17.06 31.07 9.46
N ARG A 26 17.02 32.27 8.87
CA ARG A 26 16.35 33.43 9.45
C ARG A 26 15.21 33.89 8.56
N LEU A 27 14.00 33.90 9.11
CA LEU A 27 12.79 34.42 8.47
C LEU A 27 12.98 35.89 8.09
N ARG A 28 12.76 36.20 6.82
CA ARG A 28 13.11 37.50 6.22
C ARG A 28 12.10 38.60 6.52
N LYS A 29 10.81 38.28 6.58
CA LYS A 29 9.74 39.29 6.73
C LYS A 29 9.46 39.57 8.20
N ASP A 30 9.20 40.83 8.53
CA ASP A 30 8.86 41.23 9.90
C ASP A 30 7.54 40.62 10.41
N THR A 31 6.63 40.26 9.49
CA THR A 31 5.33 39.64 9.77
C THR A 31 5.41 38.13 10.06
N GLN A 32 6.45 37.45 9.58
CA GLN A 32 6.65 36.00 9.75
C GLN A 32 7.16 35.67 11.16
N SER A 33 6.93 34.47 11.67
CA SER A 33 7.44 34.06 12.98
C SER A 33 7.66 32.55 13.02
N ALA A 34 8.74 32.10 13.67
CA ALA A 34 8.99 30.68 13.90
C ALA A 34 7.95 30.04 14.84
N LEU A 35 7.16 30.86 15.54
CA LEU A 35 6.00 30.41 16.33
C LEU A 35 4.78 30.05 15.47
N ASN A 36 4.79 30.38 14.18
CA ASN A 36 3.70 30.07 13.25
C ASN A 36 4.16 28.95 12.32
N GLY A 37 3.57 27.77 12.46
CA GLY A 37 3.92 26.60 11.66
C GLY A 37 3.82 26.84 10.16
N SER A 38 2.86 27.65 9.69
CA SER A 38 2.72 27.99 8.27
C SER A 38 3.90 28.81 7.74
N ASP A 39 4.42 29.76 8.53
CA ASP A 39 5.59 30.57 8.14
C ASP A 39 6.85 29.69 8.08
N VAL A 40 7.00 28.76 9.04
CA VAL A 40 8.10 27.78 9.05
C VAL A 40 8.01 26.84 7.85
N TRP A 41 6.82 26.34 7.54
CA TRP A 41 6.58 25.43 6.42
C TRP A 41 6.88 26.09 5.08
N GLU A 42 6.39 27.32 4.86
CA GLU A 42 6.63 28.06 3.63
C GLU A 42 8.12 28.33 3.39
N GLU A 43 8.85 28.66 4.45
CA GLU A 43 10.27 28.96 4.35
C GLU A 43 11.11 27.68 4.15
N LEU A 44 10.80 26.57 4.84
CA LEU A 44 11.47 25.28 4.63
C LEU A 44 11.23 24.70 3.23
N ARG A 45 10.13 25.08 2.57
CA ARG A 45 9.85 24.70 1.18
C ARG A 45 10.88 25.27 0.21
N GLU A 46 11.36 26.50 0.42
CA GLU A 46 12.41 27.09 -0.44
C GLU A 46 13.71 26.26 -0.44
N TYR A 47 13.90 25.42 0.58
CA TYR A 47 15.06 24.54 0.76
C TYR A 47 14.73 23.06 0.47
N SER A 48 13.59 22.80 -0.18
CA SER A 48 13.11 21.45 -0.51
C SER A 48 13.03 20.51 0.70
N LYS A 49 12.73 21.05 1.89
CA LYS A 49 12.62 20.29 3.15
C LYS A 49 11.22 19.85 3.50
N VAL A 50 10.22 20.38 2.83
CA VAL A 50 8.81 20.02 3.02
C VAL A 50 8.10 20.01 1.68
N PHE A 51 7.04 19.20 1.56
CA PHE A 51 6.10 19.26 0.44
C PHE A 51 4.90 20.15 0.75
N ASN A 52 4.25 20.72 -0.27
CA ASN A 52 2.91 21.29 -0.11
C ASN A 52 1.85 20.18 -0.12
N PRO A 53 0.66 20.42 0.46
CA PRO A 53 -0.45 19.49 0.36
C PRO A 53 -0.74 19.11 -1.10
N GLY A 54 -0.73 17.81 -1.39
CA GLY A 54 -0.96 17.24 -2.72
C GLY A 54 0.25 17.23 -3.67
N GLU A 55 1.42 17.73 -3.24
CA GLU A 55 2.64 17.74 -4.06
C GLU A 55 3.41 16.40 -3.97
N PHE A 56 3.22 15.67 -2.87
CA PHE A 56 3.83 14.36 -2.68
C PHE A 56 3.13 13.29 -3.52
N THR A 57 3.71 13.00 -4.70
CA THR A 57 3.18 12.04 -5.67
C THR A 57 4.04 10.77 -5.74
N ARG A 58 3.58 9.75 -6.48
CA ARG A 58 4.36 8.55 -6.85
C ARG A 58 5.80 8.85 -7.28
N LYS A 59 5.98 9.84 -8.16
CA LYS A 59 7.33 10.23 -8.65
C LYS A 59 8.19 10.79 -7.53
N ALA A 60 7.61 11.59 -6.64
CA ALA A 60 8.31 12.12 -5.48
C ALA A 60 8.71 11.00 -4.50
N LEU A 61 7.82 10.01 -4.27
CA LEU A 61 8.15 8.83 -3.47
C LEU A 61 9.36 8.10 -4.05
N LEU A 62 9.33 7.71 -5.33
CA LEU A 62 10.40 6.96 -5.97
C LEU A 62 11.74 7.71 -6.00
N HIS A 63 11.70 9.04 -6.15
CA HIS A 63 12.90 9.88 -6.08
C HIS A 63 13.49 9.97 -4.66
N ASN A 64 12.67 9.84 -3.63
CA ASN A 64 13.09 9.89 -2.23
C ASN A 64 13.49 8.52 -1.65
N LEU A 65 13.16 7.42 -2.33
CA LEU A 65 13.59 6.07 -1.95
C LEU A 65 15.00 5.80 -2.51
N ARG A 66 15.93 5.47 -1.62
CA ARG A 66 17.28 4.98 -1.94
C ARG A 66 17.28 3.47 -2.10
N ASP A 67 18.35 2.91 -2.67
CA ASP A 67 18.47 1.45 -2.82
C ASP A 67 18.37 0.69 -1.50
N ASN A 68 18.90 1.28 -0.41
CA ASN A 68 18.81 0.71 0.94
C ASN A 68 17.41 0.77 1.57
N ASP A 69 16.50 1.60 1.05
CA ASP A 69 15.13 1.68 1.55
C ASP A 69 14.29 0.49 1.01
N TYR A 70 14.71 -0.15 -0.08
CA TYR A 70 14.05 -1.35 -0.57
C TYR A 70 14.42 -2.55 0.31
N GLY A 71 13.40 -3.28 0.75
CA GLY A 71 13.50 -4.35 1.73
C GLY A 71 13.26 -3.88 3.17
N CYS A 72 13.19 -2.57 3.45
CA CYS A 72 12.79 -2.07 4.75
C CYS A 72 11.28 -2.26 5.00
N PRO A 73 10.88 -2.45 6.28
CA PRO A 73 9.50 -2.37 6.69
C PRO A 73 8.86 -1.02 6.32
N ILE A 74 7.56 -1.03 6.01
CA ILE A 74 6.82 0.20 5.67
C ILE A 74 6.84 1.19 6.84
N SER A 75 6.79 0.70 8.09
CA SER A 75 6.92 1.52 9.30
C SER A 75 8.24 2.32 9.32
N GLU A 76 9.36 1.69 8.97
CA GLU A 76 10.66 2.36 8.87
C GLU A 76 10.68 3.40 7.75
N ILE A 77 10.04 3.13 6.61
CA ILE A 77 9.93 4.11 5.52
C ILE A 77 9.13 5.33 5.97
N ARG A 78 7.99 5.11 6.63
CA ARG A 78 7.17 6.17 7.23
C ARG A 78 7.98 7.00 8.22
N ASP A 79 8.68 6.35 9.13
CA ASP A 79 9.47 7.02 10.16
C ASP A 79 10.72 7.70 9.58
N GLY A 80 11.21 7.20 8.45
CA GLY A 80 12.27 7.81 7.66
C GLY A 80 11.91 9.23 7.19
N PHE A 81 10.66 9.50 6.83
CA PHE A 81 10.24 10.86 6.45
C PHE A 81 10.30 11.86 7.60
N TRP A 82 10.30 11.40 8.85
CA TRP A 82 10.41 12.24 10.04
C TRP A 82 11.83 12.30 10.61
N SER A 83 12.60 11.23 10.46
CA SER A 83 13.91 11.05 11.11
C SER A 83 15.11 11.30 10.20
N ASN A 84 14.94 11.19 8.87
CA ASN A 84 16.03 11.35 7.92
C ASN A 84 16.07 12.76 7.30
N PRO A 85 17.20 13.48 7.42
CA PRO A 85 17.32 14.87 6.94
C PRO A 85 17.27 15.02 5.41
N HIS A 86 17.40 13.91 4.67
CA HIS A 86 17.31 13.90 3.22
C HIS A 86 15.88 13.73 2.70
N LYS A 87 14.95 13.18 3.50
CA LYS A 87 13.55 13.02 3.10
C LYS A 87 12.77 14.28 3.51
N PRO A 88 12.06 14.94 2.58
CA PRO A 88 11.27 16.12 2.92
C PRO A 88 10.04 15.74 3.76
N LEU A 89 9.64 16.60 4.70
CA LEU A 89 8.46 16.35 5.54
C LEU A 89 7.16 16.39 4.73
N LEU A 90 6.21 15.55 5.13
CA LEU A 90 4.91 15.41 4.50
C LEU A 90 3.85 16.24 5.26
N PRO A 91 3.09 17.11 4.58
CA PRO A 91 2.15 18.02 5.24
C PRO A 91 0.94 17.30 5.86
N THR A 92 0.43 16.26 5.22
CA THR A 92 -0.64 15.41 5.79
C THR A 92 -0.11 14.13 6.42
N GLY A 93 1.23 13.98 6.47
CA GLY A 93 1.91 12.85 7.07
C GLY A 93 1.62 11.54 6.34
N ALA A 94 1.01 10.59 7.06
CA ALA A 94 0.81 9.23 6.62
C ALA A 94 -0.20 9.08 5.46
N ALA A 95 -1.16 10.00 5.30
CA ALA A 95 -2.17 9.90 4.24
C ALA A 95 -1.55 10.04 2.84
N GLU A 96 -0.77 11.09 2.60
CA GLU A 96 -0.04 11.29 1.35
C GLU A 96 0.96 10.17 1.04
N LEU A 97 1.63 9.64 2.07
CA LEU A 97 2.52 8.50 1.88
C LEU A 97 1.77 7.26 1.39
N ARG A 98 0.61 6.97 1.99
CA ARG A 98 -0.25 5.85 1.61
C ARG A 98 -0.73 5.99 0.17
N ASP A 99 -1.17 7.19 -0.21
CA ASP A 99 -1.64 7.49 -1.56
C ASP A 99 -0.51 7.32 -2.58
N ALA A 100 0.68 7.85 -2.32
CA ALA A 100 1.82 7.71 -3.21
C ALA A 100 2.30 6.26 -3.35
N ILE A 101 2.25 5.46 -2.28
CA ILE A 101 2.57 4.02 -2.31
C ILE A 101 1.52 3.28 -3.14
N PHE A 102 0.23 3.55 -2.92
CA PHE A 102 -0.84 2.93 -3.69
C PHE A 102 -0.69 3.21 -5.19
N ASP A 103 -0.45 4.47 -5.55
CA ASP A 103 -0.22 4.87 -6.94
C ASP A 103 1.05 4.22 -7.53
N ALA A 104 2.08 3.96 -6.70
CA ALA A 104 3.29 3.25 -7.12
C ALA A 104 3.07 1.76 -7.38
N ILE A 105 2.24 1.11 -6.57
CA ILE A 105 1.86 -0.30 -6.77
C ILE A 105 0.97 -0.45 -8.00
N ALA A 106 -0.04 0.42 -8.15
CA ALA A 106 -0.97 0.39 -9.27
C ALA A 106 -0.26 0.56 -10.63
N MET A 107 0.88 1.25 -10.64
CA MET A 107 1.69 1.49 -11.84
C MET A 107 2.80 0.46 -12.03
N GLY A 108 2.95 -0.50 -11.12
CA GLY A 108 3.98 -1.53 -11.18
C GLY A 108 5.40 -1.01 -10.96
N ASP A 109 5.57 0.08 -10.22
CA ASP A 109 6.89 0.61 -9.86
C ASP A 109 7.47 -0.10 -8.61
N ILE A 110 6.59 -0.44 -7.67
CA ILE A 110 6.92 -1.13 -6.41
C ILE A 110 5.91 -2.24 -6.11
N GLU A 111 6.34 -3.19 -5.28
CA GLU A 111 5.49 -4.24 -4.72
C GLU A 111 5.63 -4.25 -3.21
N LEU A 112 4.57 -4.64 -2.51
CA LEU A 112 4.64 -4.94 -1.08
C LEU A 112 4.83 -6.43 -0.90
N VAL A 113 5.74 -6.82 0.00
CA VAL A 113 6.04 -8.22 0.28
C VAL A 113 6.07 -8.49 1.77
N ASN A 114 5.69 -9.69 2.18
CA ASN A 114 5.89 -10.15 3.55
C ASN A 114 7.37 -10.55 3.78
N PRO A 115 7.79 -10.93 5.01
CA PRO A 115 9.18 -11.31 5.29
C PRO A 115 9.61 -12.60 4.57
N GLU A 116 8.63 -13.41 4.13
CA GLU A 116 8.83 -14.65 3.36
C GLU A 116 8.97 -14.38 1.85
N GLY A 117 8.82 -13.13 1.42
CA GLY A 117 8.94 -12.71 0.02
C GLY A 117 7.67 -12.88 -0.82
N VAL A 118 6.55 -13.28 -0.20
CA VAL A 118 5.23 -13.38 -0.84
C VAL A 118 4.66 -11.98 -1.05
N VAL A 119 4.15 -11.73 -2.25
CA VAL A 119 3.53 -10.44 -2.61
C VAL A 119 2.25 -10.24 -1.81
N PHE A 120 2.18 -9.12 -1.10
CA PHE A 120 0.99 -8.69 -0.38
C PHE A 120 0.04 -7.99 -1.37
N PRO A 121 -1.16 -8.55 -1.63
CA PRO A 121 -2.09 -7.96 -2.57
C PRO A 121 -2.67 -6.66 -1.98
N VAL A 122 -2.62 -5.57 -2.77
CA VAL A 122 -3.19 -4.27 -2.40
C VAL A 122 -4.24 -3.89 -3.42
N HIS A 123 -5.49 -3.68 -2.97
CA HIS A 123 -6.61 -3.36 -3.85
C HIS A 123 -7.18 -1.95 -3.58
N ALA A 124 -7.00 -1.45 -2.36
CA ALA A 124 -7.38 -0.10 -1.96
C ALA A 124 -6.26 0.56 -1.14
N ARG A 125 -6.29 1.90 -1.08
CA ARG A 125 -5.36 2.70 -0.28
C ARG A 125 -5.32 2.22 1.18
N ASN A 126 -6.49 1.96 1.77
CA ASN A 126 -6.63 1.57 3.17
C ASN A 126 -6.03 0.19 3.51
N ASP A 127 -5.76 -0.65 2.52
CA ASP A 127 -5.11 -1.95 2.73
C ASP A 127 -3.63 -1.78 3.12
N ILE A 128 -3.05 -0.61 2.81
CA ILE A 128 -1.66 -0.29 3.14
C ILE A 128 -1.60 0.19 4.60
N ASN A 129 -1.26 -0.75 5.49
CA ASN A 129 -0.96 -0.44 6.88
C ASN A 129 0.47 0.12 7.01
N LEU A 130 0.59 1.45 7.13
CA LEU A 130 1.87 2.13 7.31
C LEU A 130 2.54 1.89 8.67
N ALA A 131 1.88 1.22 9.60
CA ALA A 131 2.44 0.82 10.89
C ALA A 131 2.87 -0.66 10.93
N ALA A 132 2.68 -1.40 9.83
CA ALA A 132 3.05 -2.81 9.77
C ALA A 132 4.57 -2.97 9.64
N ASP A 133 5.16 -3.78 10.53
CA ASP A 133 6.58 -4.14 10.49
C ASP A 133 6.85 -5.39 9.62
N ASN A 134 5.82 -6.19 9.37
CA ASN A 134 5.89 -7.41 8.57
C ASN A 134 5.70 -7.16 7.06
N ILE A 135 5.38 -5.94 6.64
CA ILE A 135 5.23 -5.60 5.22
C ILE A 135 6.43 -4.76 4.79
N ARG A 136 7.10 -5.15 3.71
CA ARG A 136 8.31 -4.52 3.18
C ARG A 136 8.05 -3.99 1.77
N ILE A 137 8.68 -2.86 1.44
CA ILE A 137 8.64 -2.32 0.08
C ILE A 137 9.74 -2.98 -0.75
N ARG A 138 9.40 -3.49 -1.92
CA ARG A 138 10.35 -4.01 -2.91
C ARG A 138 10.16 -3.31 -4.24
N ARG A 139 11.22 -3.27 -5.06
CA ARG A 139 11.07 -2.91 -6.48
C ARG A 139 10.17 -3.95 -7.16
N ALA A 140 9.26 -3.50 -8.00
CA ALA A 140 8.46 -4.41 -8.81
C ALA A 140 9.37 -5.22 -9.74
N THR A 141 9.04 -6.50 -9.89
CA THR A 141 9.73 -7.37 -10.84
C THR A 141 8.96 -7.41 -12.14
N CYS A 142 9.68 -7.42 -13.26
CA CYS A 142 9.05 -7.54 -14.55
C CYS A 142 8.43 -8.96 -14.67
N PRO A 143 7.15 -9.08 -15.07
CA PRO A 143 6.46 -10.36 -15.16
C PRO A 143 7.04 -11.31 -16.21
N THR A 144 7.80 -10.79 -17.19
CA THR A 144 8.41 -11.58 -18.26
C THR A 144 9.78 -12.13 -17.89
N CYS A 145 10.61 -11.34 -17.19
CA CYS A 145 12.01 -11.68 -16.92
C CYS A 145 12.27 -12.02 -15.43
N GLY A 146 11.38 -11.64 -14.50
CA GLY A 146 11.57 -11.79 -13.06
C GLY A 146 12.62 -10.85 -12.44
N ILE A 147 13.18 -9.93 -13.24
CA ILE A 147 14.23 -8.97 -12.84
C ILE A 147 13.55 -7.65 -12.42
N PRO A 148 14.11 -6.87 -11.48
CA PRO A 148 13.62 -5.53 -11.15
C PRO A 148 13.37 -4.68 -12.42
N SER A 149 12.21 -4.02 -12.48
CA SER A 149 11.74 -3.30 -13.68
C SER A 149 12.77 -2.29 -14.24
N ARG A 150 13.50 -1.60 -13.37
CA ARG A 150 14.55 -0.62 -13.75
C ARG A 150 15.73 -1.25 -14.50
N ASP A 151 16.02 -2.51 -14.24
CA ASP A 151 17.16 -3.23 -14.81
C ASP A 151 16.75 -4.10 -16.00
N CYS A 152 15.44 -4.14 -16.34
CA CYS A 152 14.97 -4.90 -17.49
C CYS A 152 15.00 -4.12 -18.82
N GLU A 153 15.23 -2.79 -18.80
CA GLU A 153 15.55 -2.01 -20.01
C GLU A 153 16.91 -2.47 -20.60
N GLY A 154 16.86 -3.24 -21.69
CA GLY A 154 18.04 -3.75 -22.40
C GLY A 154 18.49 -5.16 -22.04
N HIS A 155 17.74 -5.87 -21.18
CA HIS A 155 18.04 -7.28 -20.90
C HIS A 155 17.60 -8.17 -22.08
N PRO A 156 18.43 -9.11 -22.57
CA PRO A 156 18.10 -9.93 -23.75
C PRO A 156 16.87 -10.83 -23.54
N SER A 157 16.52 -11.17 -22.29
CA SER A 157 15.26 -11.87 -21.98
C SER A 157 14.03 -10.95 -21.85
N CYS A 158 14.18 -9.62 -22.00
CA CYS A 158 13.13 -8.61 -21.85
C CYS A 158 12.94 -7.76 -23.12
N ALA A 159 13.25 -8.28 -24.31
CA ALA A 159 13.01 -7.55 -25.56
C ALA A 159 11.53 -7.11 -25.77
N LYS A 160 10.58 -7.63 -24.99
CA LYS A 160 9.14 -7.29 -25.04
C LYS A 160 8.67 -6.22 -24.05
N CYS A 161 9.48 -5.73 -23.12
CA CYS A 161 9.00 -4.81 -22.06
C CYS A 161 8.93 -3.32 -22.46
N GLY A 162 9.13 -2.99 -23.76
CA GLY A 162 9.19 -1.62 -24.25
C GLY A 162 8.30 -1.26 -25.45
N GLN A 163 7.33 -2.09 -25.85
CA GLN A 163 6.41 -1.76 -26.96
C GLN A 163 4.94 -1.69 -26.51
N PRO A 164 4.15 -0.72 -27.00
CA PRO A 164 2.70 -0.69 -26.81
C PRO A 164 2.04 -1.91 -27.48
N PRO A 165 0.85 -2.35 -27.02
CA PRO A 165 0.30 -3.65 -27.36
C PRO A 165 -0.51 -3.57 -28.65
N ASP A 166 0.14 -3.35 -29.79
CA ASP A 166 -0.46 -3.57 -31.10
C ASP A 166 0.66 -4.03 -32.05
N ASP A 167 0.45 -5.18 -32.69
CA ASP A 167 1.38 -5.90 -33.59
C ASP A 167 2.64 -6.54 -32.97
N CYS A 168 2.48 -7.80 -32.56
CA CYS A 168 3.57 -8.77 -32.52
C CYS A 168 3.06 -10.14 -32.99
N THR A 169 2.98 -10.34 -34.30
CA THR A 169 3.14 -11.67 -34.90
C THR A 169 4.59 -12.08 -34.70
N CYS A 170 4.85 -13.01 -33.79
CA CYS A 170 6.16 -13.61 -33.66
C CYS A 170 6.33 -14.66 -34.76
N GLU A 171 6.90 -14.22 -35.89
CA GLU A 171 7.63 -15.11 -36.78
C GLU A 171 8.75 -15.77 -35.98
N THR A 172 8.71 -17.09 -35.95
CA THR A 172 9.78 -17.94 -35.42
C THR A 172 10.56 -18.43 -36.62
N GLU A 173 11.77 -17.92 -36.80
CA GLU A 173 12.81 -18.52 -37.64
C GLU A 173 13.96 -18.95 -36.72
N ASP A 174 14.69 -20.04 -36.91
CA ASP A 174 14.53 -21.24 -37.72
C ASP A 174 15.64 -22.19 -37.23
N THR A 175 15.36 -23.49 -37.19
CA THR A 175 16.36 -24.50 -37.56
C THR A 175 15.62 -25.79 -37.95
N GLY A 176 15.23 -25.88 -39.21
CA GLY A 176 15.43 -27.11 -39.98
C GLY A 176 14.21 -27.69 -40.73
N GLU A 177 14.38 -27.75 -42.05
CA GLU A 177 13.87 -28.74 -43.02
C GLU A 177 12.55 -28.49 -43.80
N VAL A 178 12.75 -27.96 -45.01
CA VAL A 178 12.24 -28.36 -46.34
C VAL A 178 10.83 -28.99 -46.45
N GLY A 179 9.92 -28.28 -47.12
CA GLY A 179 8.69 -28.86 -47.70
C GLY A 179 7.86 -27.85 -48.49
N ASP A 180 8.07 -27.84 -49.81
CA ASP A 180 7.34 -27.09 -50.85
C ASP A 180 5.83 -27.45 -50.91
N SER A 181 4.94 -26.44 -50.98
CA SER A 181 3.78 -26.42 -51.90
C SER A 181 2.85 -25.19 -51.73
N THR A 182 2.50 -24.65 -52.89
CA THR A 182 1.59 -23.55 -53.25
C THR A 182 0.13 -23.61 -52.75
N GLY A 183 -0.49 -22.44 -52.51
CA GLY A 183 -1.97 -22.27 -52.54
C GLY A 183 -2.50 -20.94 -51.96
N GLN A 184 -3.21 -20.17 -52.78
CA GLN A 184 -3.97 -18.92 -52.52
C GLN A 184 -5.50 -19.25 -52.56
N PRO A 185 -6.49 -18.35 -52.28
CA PRO A 185 -6.79 -17.42 -51.17
C PRO A 185 -8.17 -17.71 -50.46
N ASP A 186 -8.49 -16.83 -49.50
CA ASP A 186 -9.80 -16.30 -49.07
C ASP A 186 -10.81 -17.09 -48.17
N ASP A 187 -11.51 -16.24 -47.41
CA ASP A 187 -12.77 -16.37 -46.67
C ASP A 187 -12.81 -16.95 -45.24
N GLY A 188 -12.84 -16.01 -44.28
CA GLY A 188 -14.03 -15.76 -43.44
C GLY A 188 -14.54 -16.87 -42.51
N SER A 189 -14.33 -16.71 -41.21
CA SER A 189 -15.34 -17.06 -40.20
C SER A 189 -15.04 -16.44 -38.84
N SER A 190 -16.02 -15.68 -38.36
CA SER A 190 -16.28 -15.28 -36.99
C SER A 190 -15.98 -16.35 -35.93
N GLN A 191 -15.36 -15.96 -34.82
CA GLN A 191 -15.52 -16.63 -33.52
C GLN A 191 -15.61 -15.62 -32.36
N THR A 192 -16.86 -15.40 -31.96
CA THR A 192 -17.37 -15.47 -30.58
C THR A 192 -16.51 -14.88 -29.47
N ALA A 193 -16.86 -13.64 -29.09
CA ALA A 193 -16.52 -13.09 -27.79
C ALA A 193 -17.15 -13.96 -26.68
N GLY A 194 -16.32 -14.68 -25.93
CA GLY A 194 -16.73 -15.27 -24.66
C GLY A 194 -17.11 -14.14 -23.69
N PRO A 195 -18.14 -14.33 -22.83
CA PRO A 195 -18.53 -13.29 -21.91
C PRO A 195 -17.43 -13.09 -20.88
N THR A 196 -16.79 -11.93 -20.92
CA THR A 196 -15.94 -11.45 -19.83
C THR A 196 -16.83 -11.32 -18.60
N VAL A 197 -16.79 -12.30 -17.70
CA VAL A 197 -17.50 -12.23 -16.42
C VAL A 197 -16.84 -11.12 -15.61
N GLN A 198 -17.47 -9.93 -15.63
CA GLN A 198 -17.05 -8.84 -14.77
C GLN A 198 -17.35 -9.22 -13.32
N VAL A 199 -16.32 -9.64 -12.60
CA VAL A 199 -16.39 -9.85 -11.15
C VAL A 199 -16.54 -8.46 -10.52
N ARG A 200 -17.76 -8.15 -10.09
CA ARG A 200 -18.07 -6.91 -9.37
C ARG A 200 -17.71 -7.10 -7.91
N HIS A 201 -16.83 -6.24 -7.41
CA HIS A 201 -16.42 -6.26 -6.02
C HIS A 201 -17.33 -5.33 -5.21
N TRP A 202 -17.75 -5.79 -4.03
CA TRP A 202 -18.65 -5.06 -3.13
C TRP A 202 -17.95 -4.88 -1.80
N GLN A 203 -17.85 -3.64 -1.34
CA GLN A 203 -17.41 -3.33 0.01
C GLN A 203 -18.65 -3.13 0.89
N LEU A 204 -18.82 -4.01 1.87
CA LEU A 204 -19.90 -3.94 2.84
C LEU A 204 -19.31 -3.54 4.20
N THR A 205 -19.80 -2.45 4.78
CA THR A 205 -19.49 -2.09 6.17
C THR A 205 -20.71 -2.44 7.01
N LEU A 206 -20.57 -3.45 7.87
CA LEU A 206 -21.61 -3.85 8.82
C LEU A 206 -21.23 -3.34 10.21
N ASN A 207 -22.15 -2.63 10.86
CA ASN A 207 -22.00 -2.21 12.25
C ASN A 207 -23.16 -2.80 13.05
N ILE A 208 -22.85 -3.80 13.88
CA ILE A 208 -23.83 -4.54 14.67
C ILE A 208 -23.72 -4.05 16.10
N ASN A 209 -24.62 -3.14 16.50
CA ASN A 209 -24.78 -2.67 17.87
C ASN A 209 -26.16 -3.08 18.38
N THR A 210 -26.31 -4.36 18.72
CA THR A 210 -27.57 -4.91 19.20
C THR A 210 -27.37 -5.58 20.56
N ALA A 211 -28.31 -5.35 21.47
CA ALA A 211 -28.38 -6.12 22.70
C ALA A 211 -29.10 -7.43 22.39
N VAL A 212 -28.44 -8.56 22.59
CA VAL A 212 -29.04 -9.89 22.41
C VAL A 212 -29.67 -10.31 23.72
N ASN A 213 -30.95 -10.68 23.70
CA ASN A 213 -31.59 -11.31 24.85
C ASN A 213 -31.23 -12.80 24.83
N PRO A 214 -30.60 -13.35 25.89
CA PRO A 214 -30.23 -14.76 25.92
C PRO A 214 -31.44 -15.70 25.83
N ASP A 215 -32.60 -15.28 26.32
CA ASP A 215 -33.83 -16.09 26.31
C ASP A 215 -34.61 -16.01 24.97
N ASP A 216 -34.29 -15.03 24.12
CA ASP A 216 -34.93 -14.81 22.83
C ASP A 216 -33.93 -14.16 21.86
N PRO A 217 -33.01 -14.94 21.27
CA PRO A 217 -32.00 -14.40 20.37
C PRO A 217 -32.65 -13.88 19.09
N ASP A 218 -32.21 -12.70 18.65
CA ASP A 218 -32.67 -12.11 17.40
C ASP A 218 -32.34 -13.04 16.22
N ALA A 219 -33.38 -13.68 15.68
CA ALA A 219 -33.26 -14.69 14.63
C ALA A 219 -32.62 -14.12 13.35
N ASP A 220 -32.85 -12.85 13.04
CA ASP A 220 -32.30 -12.18 11.86
C ASP A 220 -30.80 -11.93 12.03
N LEU A 221 -30.38 -11.56 13.24
CA LEU A 221 -28.96 -11.38 13.57
C LEU A 221 -28.20 -12.71 13.51
N VAL A 222 -28.77 -13.77 14.09
CA VAL A 222 -28.16 -15.11 14.06
C VAL A 222 -28.04 -15.61 12.62
N HIS A 223 -29.06 -15.35 11.79
CA HIS A 223 -29.01 -15.68 10.37
C HIS A 223 -27.91 -14.91 9.63
N LEU A 224 -27.76 -13.61 9.88
CA LEU A 224 -26.71 -12.78 9.27
C LEU A 224 -25.31 -13.32 9.60
N LEU A 225 -25.05 -13.62 10.87
CA LEU A 225 -23.73 -14.12 11.31
C LEU A 225 -23.41 -15.49 10.70
N ARG A 226 -24.41 -16.38 10.58
CA ARG A 226 -24.23 -17.68 9.91
C ARG A 226 -23.95 -17.53 8.42
N GLU A 227 -24.67 -16.67 7.72
CA GLU A 227 -24.42 -16.44 6.30
C GLU A 227 -23.02 -15.85 6.07
N LEU A 228 -22.57 -14.92 6.91
CA LEU A 228 -21.19 -14.41 6.85
C LEU A 228 -20.16 -15.53 7.05
N SER A 229 -20.38 -16.43 8.01
CA SER A 229 -19.51 -17.59 8.24
C SER A 229 -19.47 -18.52 7.01
N ASN A 230 -20.63 -18.86 6.44
CA ASN A 230 -20.71 -19.71 5.25
C ASN A 230 -19.94 -19.08 4.07
N ARG A 231 -20.09 -17.77 3.85
CA ARG A 231 -19.38 -17.06 2.78
C ARG A 231 -17.88 -16.97 2.98
N LEU A 232 -17.44 -16.96 4.24
CA LEU A 232 -16.02 -17.05 4.58
C LEU A 232 -15.47 -18.44 4.24
N GLU A 233 -16.20 -19.51 4.59
CA GLU A 233 -15.83 -20.89 4.27
C GLU A 233 -15.79 -21.17 2.76
N GLU A 234 -16.71 -20.58 2.00
CA GLU A 234 -16.74 -20.67 0.54
C GLU A 234 -15.60 -19.92 -0.16
N GLY A 235 -14.78 -19.16 0.57
CA GLY A 235 -13.68 -18.36 0.01
C GLY A 235 -14.14 -17.10 -0.76
N ASN A 236 -15.40 -16.70 -0.59
CA ASN A 236 -15.98 -15.53 -1.25
C ASN A 236 -15.60 -14.20 -0.54
N ILE A 237 -15.04 -14.29 0.67
CA ILE A 237 -14.57 -13.16 1.45
C ILE A 237 -13.05 -13.18 1.50
N ALA A 238 -12.42 -12.20 0.85
CA ALA A 238 -10.95 -12.12 0.75
C ALA A 238 -10.29 -11.52 2.00
N HIS A 239 -11.02 -10.70 2.77
CA HIS A 239 -10.47 -9.99 3.93
C HIS A 239 -11.59 -9.56 4.88
N ILE A 240 -11.38 -9.78 6.18
CA ILE A 240 -12.25 -9.28 7.27
C ILE A 240 -11.37 -8.49 8.24
N ASN A 241 -11.72 -7.24 8.47
CA ASN A 241 -11.15 -6.44 9.55
C ASN A 241 -12.30 -6.01 10.46
N GLN A 242 -12.49 -6.75 11.55
CA GLN A 242 -13.57 -6.55 12.51
C GLN A 242 -13.00 -6.59 13.93
N THR A 243 -13.36 -5.59 14.74
CA THR A 243 -13.16 -5.61 16.18
C THR A 243 -14.52 -5.84 16.84
N THR A 244 -14.71 -7.00 17.47
CA THR A 244 -15.97 -7.35 18.14
C THR A 244 -15.75 -7.32 19.64
N GLN A 245 -16.53 -6.50 20.35
CA GLN A 245 -16.62 -6.56 21.80
C GLN A 245 -17.87 -7.37 22.18
N ILE A 246 -17.67 -8.52 22.82
CA ILE A 246 -18.76 -9.40 23.25
C ILE A 246 -18.87 -9.29 24.77
N THR A 247 -20.07 -9.04 25.27
CA THR A 247 -20.37 -9.17 26.70
C THR A 247 -21.14 -10.47 26.87
N VAL A 248 -20.51 -11.46 27.52
CA VAL A 248 -21.14 -12.75 27.80
C VAL A 248 -21.85 -12.65 29.15
N THR A 249 -23.15 -12.90 29.17
CA THR A 249 -23.93 -13.06 30.41
C THR A 249 -24.10 -14.55 30.68
N GLY A 250 -23.33 -15.12 31.61
CA GLY A 250 -23.30 -16.57 31.85
C GLY A 250 -22.30 -17.01 32.92
N GLU A 251 -22.01 -18.30 32.98
CA GLU A 251 -20.95 -18.86 33.85
C GLU A 251 -19.57 -18.59 33.22
N GLN A 252 -18.52 -18.58 34.06
CA GLN A 252 -17.16 -18.27 33.60
C GLN A 252 -16.66 -19.24 32.52
N GLU A 253 -17.15 -20.49 32.54
CA GLU A 253 -16.81 -21.53 31.57
C GLU A 253 -17.17 -21.13 30.12
N ASP A 254 -18.23 -20.34 29.91
CA ASP A 254 -18.64 -19.88 28.58
C ASP A 254 -17.67 -18.84 28.01
N ALA A 255 -17.13 -17.98 28.87
CA ALA A 255 -16.13 -16.99 28.48
C ALA A 255 -14.78 -17.64 28.18
N ASP A 256 -14.39 -18.62 28.99
CA ASP A 256 -13.14 -19.39 28.82
C ASP A 256 -13.16 -20.19 27.50
N ALA A 257 -14.30 -20.81 27.16
CA ALA A 257 -14.45 -21.55 25.90
C ALA A 257 -14.30 -20.64 24.65
N ILE A 258 -14.80 -19.41 24.71
CA ILE A 258 -14.65 -18.43 23.62
C ILE A 258 -13.20 -17.93 23.54
N GLU A 259 -12.54 -17.73 24.68
CA GLU A 259 -11.13 -17.34 24.72
C GLU A 259 -10.23 -18.41 24.06
N ASP A 260 -10.46 -19.68 24.37
CA ASP A 260 -9.68 -20.79 23.80
C ASP A 260 -9.88 -20.91 22.28
N LEU A 261 -11.12 -20.81 21.79
CA LEU A 261 -11.41 -20.80 20.35
C LEU A 261 -10.71 -19.64 19.62
N ALA A 262 -10.66 -18.47 20.24
CA ALA A 262 -10.01 -17.31 19.64
C ALA A 262 -8.48 -17.42 19.65
N LYS A 263 -7.88 -18.04 20.67
CA LYS A 263 -6.45 -18.38 20.69
C LYS A 263 -6.11 -19.40 19.61
N GLU A 264 -6.92 -20.43 19.42
CA GLU A 264 -6.75 -21.42 18.34
C GLU A 264 -6.83 -20.76 16.95
N ALA A 265 -7.71 -19.77 16.80
CA ALA A 265 -7.82 -18.95 15.59
C ALA A 265 -6.69 -17.90 15.43
N GLY A 266 -5.69 -17.86 16.33
CA GLY A 266 -4.57 -16.93 16.27
C GLY A 266 -4.95 -15.47 16.55
N THR A 267 -6.09 -15.23 17.19
CA THR A 267 -6.61 -13.89 17.49
C THR A 267 -6.23 -13.47 18.91
N ALA A 268 -5.80 -12.21 19.07
CA ALA A 268 -5.54 -11.65 20.38
C ALA A 268 -6.87 -11.37 21.11
N VAL A 269 -7.05 -11.98 22.29
CA VAL A 269 -8.23 -11.76 23.15
C VAL A 269 -7.82 -11.09 24.45
N ASN A 270 -8.68 -10.19 24.93
CA ASN A 270 -8.58 -9.61 26.26
C ASN A 270 -9.91 -9.82 26.99
N VAL A 271 -9.92 -10.69 27.99
CA VAL A 271 -11.11 -10.98 28.81
C VAL A 271 -11.09 -10.05 30.03
N LEU A 272 -12.14 -9.23 30.17
CA LEU A 272 -12.34 -8.35 31.31
C LEU A 272 -13.58 -8.79 32.08
N GLN A 273 -13.42 -9.08 33.37
CA GLN A 273 -14.54 -9.32 34.26
C GLN A 273 -15.14 -7.96 34.65
N LEU A 274 -16.41 -7.73 34.27
CA LEU A 274 -17.16 -6.50 34.56
C LEU A 274 -17.87 -6.54 35.91
#